data_AF-C0CIB5-F1
#
_entry.id   AF-C0CIB5-F1
#
_cell.length_a   1.000
_cell.length_b   1.000
_cell.length_c   1.000
_cell.angle_alpha   90.00
_cell.angle_beta   90.00
_cell.angle_gamma   90.00
#
_symmetry.space_group_name_H-M   'P 1'
#
loop_
_entity.id
_entity.type
_entity.pdbx_description
1 polymer ?
#
loop_
_entity_poly.entity_id
_entity_poly.type
_entity_poly.pdbx_seq_one_letter_code
_entity_poly.pdbx_strand_id
1 'polypeptide(L)'
;QLIEDEELRAQIKGSGIGTSATRAEILKKLFHIEYLNLNKKTQVITPTLLGEMIYDVVNCSIRSLLNPELTASWEKGLTYVAEGSITPQEYMDKLENFIRSRTEQVMGNNFQYALRQFYDLAAQNYPPPKTKKGSK
;
A
#
# COMPACT_ATOMS: atom_id res chain seq x y z
N GLN A 1 20.13 -5.10 8.88
CA GLN A 1 21.14 -5.55 7.91
C GLN A 1 20.89 -4.84 6.61
N LEU A 2 21.93 -4.19 6.09
CA LEU A 2 21.96 -3.51 4.80
C LEU A 2 21.91 -4.60 3.73
N ILE A 3 21.04 -4.42 2.74
CA ILE A 3 20.81 -5.37 1.66
C ILE A 3 22.06 -5.38 0.77
N GLU A 4 22.85 -6.45 0.87
CA GLU A 4 24.10 -6.71 0.13
C GLU A 4 23.83 -7.36 -1.23
N ASP A 5 22.89 -6.83 -2.02
CA ASP A 5 22.69 -7.33 -3.37
C ASP A 5 22.26 -6.23 -4.34
N GLU A 6 23.24 -5.68 -5.06
CA GLU A 6 23.08 -4.56 -6.00
C GLU A 6 22.19 -4.96 -7.19
N GLU A 7 22.08 -6.25 -7.53
CA GLU A 7 21.19 -6.77 -8.58
C GLU A 7 19.71 -6.72 -8.17
N LEU A 8 19.38 -7.06 -6.93
CA LEU A 8 18.02 -6.90 -6.39
C LEU A 8 17.61 -5.42 -6.33
N ARG A 9 18.58 -4.54 -6.00
CA ARG A 9 18.41 -3.10 -6.08
C ARG A 9 18.19 -2.60 -7.50
N ALA A 10 18.80 -3.22 -8.51
CA ALA A 10 18.66 -2.84 -9.91
C ALA A 10 17.30 -3.24 -10.49
N GLN A 11 16.73 -4.38 -10.10
CA GLN A 11 15.35 -4.74 -10.47
C GLN A 11 14.31 -3.85 -9.77
N ILE A 12 14.54 -3.47 -8.50
CA ILE A 12 13.72 -2.48 -7.79
C ILE A 12 14.01 -1.03 -8.25
N LYS A 13 15.17 -0.73 -8.84
CA LYS A 13 15.47 0.60 -9.44
C LYS A 13 14.97 0.70 -10.88
N GLY A 14 15.03 -0.37 -11.66
CA GLY A 14 14.65 -0.43 -13.07
C GLY A 14 13.16 -0.69 -13.30
N SER A 15 12.50 -1.38 -12.36
CA SER A 15 11.05 -1.63 -12.37
C SER A 15 10.32 -1.06 -11.15
N GLY A 16 11.01 -0.34 -10.27
CA GLY A 16 10.47 0.13 -9.00
C GLY A 16 9.18 0.90 -9.18
N ILE A 17 8.17 0.55 -8.38
CA ILE A 17 6.83 1.12 -8.45
C ILE A 17 6.89 2.64 -8.63
N GLY A 18 6.38 3.10 -9.77
CA GLY A 18 6.36 4.50 -10.15
C GLY A 18 7.73 5.11 -10.49
N THR A 19 7.69 6.25 -11.17
CA THR A 19 8.86 7.09 -11.46
C THR A 19 9.20 7.96 -10.23
N SER A 20 10.37 8.61 -10.25
CA SER A 20 10.76 9.56 -9.19
C SER A 20 9.70 10.64 -8.95
N ALA A 21 9.10 11.16 -10.02
CA ALA A 21 8.02 12.14 -9.96
C ALA A 21 6.76 11.59 -9.27
N THR A 22 6.31 10.38 -9.64
CA THR A 22 5.08 9.82 -9.06
C THR A 22 5.27 9.38 -7.61
N ARG A 23 6.47 8.92 -7.22
CA ARG A 23 6.77 8.56 -5.83
C ARG A 23 6.62 9.75 -4.88
N ALA A 24 7.10 10.93 -5.28
CA ALA A 24 6.97 12.14 -4.47
C ALA A 24 5.49 12.50 -4.26
N GLU A 25 4.67 12.43 -5.32
CA GLU A 25 3.23 12.70 -5.24
C GLU A 25 2.48 11.65 -4.41
N ILE A 26 2.86 10.37 -4.50
CA ILE A 26 2.30 9.31 -3.66
C ILE A 26 2.57 9.59 -2.18
N LEU A 27 3.81 9.93 -1.81
CA LEU A 27 4.13 10.27 -0.42
C LEU A 27 3.34 11.48 0.08
N LYS A 28 3.26 12.56 -0.72
CA LYS A 28 2.42 13.72 -0.40
C LYS A 28 0.97 13.32 -0.15
N LYS A 29 0.41 12.46 -1.00
CA LYS A 29 -0.95 11.93 -0.83
C LYS A 29 -1.09 11.14 0.45
N LEU A 30 -0.18 10.22 0.76
CA LEU A 30 -0.22 9.38 1.96
C LEU A 30 -0.16 10.19 3.26
N PHE A 31 0.60 11.29 3.27
CA PHE A 31 0.57 12.25 4.37
C PHE A 31 -0.75 13.04 4.42
N HIS A 32 -1.25 13.48 3.28
CA HIS A 32 -2.49 14.26 3.18
C HIS A 32 -3.73 13.48 3.64
N ILE A 33 -3.82 12.20 3.30
CA ILE A 33 -4.90 11.30 3.73
C ILE A 33 -4.64 10.65 5.10
N GLU A 34 -3.62 11.13 5.82
CA GLU A 34 -3.29 10.73 7.19
C GLU A 34 -2.99 9.23 7.35
N TYR A 35 -2.39 8.58 6.35
CA TYR A 35 -1.89 7.20 6.50
C TYR A 35 -0.47 7.20 7.06
N LEU A 36 0.30 8.23 6.73
CA LEU A 36 1.65 8.44 7.22
C LEU A 36 1.75 9.77 7.95
N ASN A 37 2.71 9.84 8.88
CA ASN A 37 3.17 11.04 9.55
C ASN A 37 4.63 11.29 9.18
N LEU A 38 5.01 12.56 9.09
CA LEU A 38 6.39 12.99 8.93
C LEU A 38 6.81 13.84 10.12
N ASN A 39 7.80 13.37 10.89
CA ASN A 39 8.47 14.22 11.85
C ASN A 39 9.37 15.22 11.13
N LYS A 40 8.93 16.48 11.03
CA LYS A 40 9.66 17.53 10.29
C LYS A 40 11.07 17.81 10.82
N LYS A 41 11.35 17.51 12.10
CA LYS A 41 12.68 17.74 12.70
C LYS A 41 13.64 16.60 12.42
N THR A 42 13.19 15.36 12.59
CA THR A 42 14.04 14.17 12.42
C THR A 42 13.98 13.56 11.03
N GLN A 43 13.04 14.02 10.18
CA GLN A 43 12.71 13.45 8.87
C GLN A 43 12.28 11.97 8.92
N VAL A 44 11.93 11.46 10.09
CA VAL A 44 11.42 10.09 10.27
C VAL A 44 9.96 10.04 9.84
N ILE A 45 9.64 9.07 8.99
CA ILE A 45 8.28 8.73 8.57
C ILE A 45 7.77 7.60 9.46
N THR A 46 6.54 7.74 9.97
CA THR A 46 5.87 6.70 10.75
C THR A 46 4.44 6.54 10.26
N PRO A 47 3.83 5.35 10.38
CA PRO A 47 2.40 5.18 10.11
C PRO A 47 1.57 5.88 11.19
N THR A 48 0.38 6.33 10.81
CA THR A 48 -0.69 6.66 11.77
C THR A 48 -1.43 5.38 12.17
N LEU A 49 -2.24 5.44 13.22
CA LEU A 49 -3.15 4.34 13.54
C LEU A 49 -4.09 4.01 12.35
N LEU A 50 -4.55 5.02 11.62
CA LEU A 50 -5.35 4.82 10.40
C LEU A 50 -4.56 4.09 9.31
N GLY A 51 -3.29 4.47 9.10
CA GLY A 51 -2.41 3.80 8.14
C GLY A 51 -2.18 2.32 8.46
N GLU A 52 -1.94 2.00 9.74
CA GLU A 52 -1.85 0.60 10.21
C GLU A 52 -3.15 -0.15 9.91
N MET A 53 -4.31 0.41 10.26
CA MET A 53 -5.61 -0.21 10.00
C MET A 53 -5.86 -0.47 8.50
N ILE A 54 -5.48 0.46 7.63
CA ILE A 54 -5.62 0.28 6.18
C ILE A 54 -4.71 -0.84 5.69
N TYR A 55 -3.47 -0.91 6.18
CA TYR A 55 -2.58 -2.03 5.88
C TYR A 55 -3.22 -3.36 6.30
N ASP A 56 -3.76 -3.46 7.51
CA ASP A 56 -4.37 -4.68 8.04
C ASP A 56 -5.59 -5.11 7.23
N VAL A 57 -6.45 -4.16 6.83
CA VAL A 57 -7.58 -4.41 5.93
C VAL A 57 -7.11 -5.04 4.63
N VAL A 58 -6.09 -4.47 3.98
CA VAL A 58 -5.58 -5.02 2.72
C VAL A 58 -4.90 -6.37 2.94
N ASN A 59 -4.12 -6.53 4.01
CA ASN A 59 -3.43 -7.78 4.34
C ASN A 59 -4.40 -8.93 4.59
N CYS A 60 -5.53 -8.66 5.26
CA CYS A 60 -6.57 -9.66 5.52
C CYS A 60 -7.40 -9.98 4.27
N SER A 61 -7.72 -8.97 3.47
CA SER A 61 -8.72 -9.10 2.40
C SER A 61 -8.10 -9.44 1.04
N ILE A 62 -7.04 -8.74 0.64
CA ILE A 62 -6.40 -8.86 -0.67
C ILE A 62 -4.88 -8.68 -0.54
N ARG A 63 -4.23 -9.60 0.19
CA ARG A 63 -2.78 -9.53 0.49
C ARG A 63 -1.89 -9.30 -0.73
N SER A 64 -2.29 -9.78 -1.89
CA SER A 64 -1.53 -9.61 -3.13
C SER A 64 -1.33 -8.13 -3.53
N LEU A 65 -2.21 -7.22 -3.10
CA LEU A 65 -2.06 -5.77 -3.35
C LEU A 65 -0.89 -5.15 -2.56
N LEU A 66 -0.36 -5.85 -1.56
CA LEU A 66 0.83 -5.45 -0.82
C LEU A 66 2.12 -6.03 -1.43
N ASN A 67 2.02 -6.87 -2.47
CA ASN A 67 3.19 -7.39 -3.17
C ASN A 67 3.60 -6.44 -4.31
N PRO A 68 4.78 -5.80 -4.23
CA PRO A 68 5.24 -4.90 -5.30
C PRO A 68 5.44 -5.58 -6.65
N GLU A 69 5.69 -6.90 -6.69
CA GLU A 69 5.81 -7.67 -7.92
C GLU A 69 4.51 -7.70 -8.73
N LEU A 70 3.35 -7.67 -8.05
CA LEU A 70 2.06 -7.62 -8.74
C LEU A 70 1.92 -6.30 -9.51
N THR A 71 2.31 -5.18 -8.89
CA THR A 71 2.33 -3.87 -9.56
C THR A 71 3.29 -3.89 -10.75
N ALA A 72 4.50 -4.43 -10.57
CA ALA A 72 5.46 -4.56 -11.67
C ALA A 72 4.94 -5.43 -12.83
N SER A 73 4.18 -6.49 -12.52
CA SER A 73 3.53 -7.33 -13.53
C SER A 73 2.49 -6.56 -14.35
N TRP A 74 1.73 -5.66 -13.74
CA TRP A 74 0.77 -4.81 -14.46
C TRP A 74 1.47 -3.79 -15.35
N GLU A 75 2.50 -3.12 -14.84
CA GLU A 75 3.32 -2.19 -15.62
C GLU A 75 3.96 -2.87 -16.84
N LYS A 76 4.48 -4.09 -16.66
CA LYS A 76 5.01 -4.90 -17.76
C LYS A 76 3.93 -5.26 -18.79
N GLY A 77 2.70 -5.54 -18.34
CA GLY A 77 1.56 -5.74 -19.22
C GLY A 77 1.25 -4.50 -20.07
N LEU A 78 1.31 -3.30 -19.49
CA LEU A 78 1.16 -2.04 -20.23
C LEU A 78 2.28 -1.84 -21.26
N THR A 79 3.53 -2.21 -20.93
CA THR A 79 4.64 -2.20 -21.89
C THR A 79 4.35 -3.10 -23.09
N TYR A 80 3.86 -4.32 -22.86
CA TYR A 80 3.49 -5.23 -23.94
C TYR A 80 2.36 -4.71 -24.82
N VAL A 81 1.40 -3.98 -24.26
CA VAL A 81 0.36 -3.29 -25.03
C VAL A 81 0.99 -2.19 -25.91
N ALA A 82 1.88 -1.37 -25.34
CA ALA A 82 2.55 -0.30 -26.08
C ALA A 82 3.43 -0.79 -27.22
N GLU A 83 4.06 -1.96 -27.05
CA GLU A 83 4.90 -2.62 -28.06
C GLU A 83 4.07 -3.41 -29.10
N GLY A 84 2.76 -3.58 -28.88
CA GLY A 84 1.89 -4.38 -29.74
C GLY A 84 2.06 -5.90 -29.57
N SER A 85 2.77 -6.35 -28.53
CA SER A 85 2.99 -7.76 -28.20
C SER A 85 1.73 -8.44 -27.63
N ILE A 86 0.84 -7.67 -26.99
CA ILE A 86 -0.51 -8.10 -26.61
C ILE A 86 -1.51 -7.02 -27.01
N THR A 87 -2.77 -7.40 -27.19
CA THR A 87 -3.82 -6.43 -27.48
C THR A 87 -4.27 -5.68 -26.22
N PRO A 88 -4.78 -4.44 -26.34
CA PRO A 88 -5.41 -3.74 -25.21
C PRO A 88 -6.54 -4.56 -24.58
N GLN A 89 -7.32 -5.29 -25.40
CA GLN A 89 -8.43 -6.10 -24.91
C GLN A 89 -7.94 -7.24 -24.01
N GLU A 90 -6.90 -7.97 -24.42
CA GLU A 90 -6.32 -9.06 -23.60
C GLU A 90 -5.79 -8.56 -22.25
N TYR A 91 -5.21 -7.36 -22.21
CA TYR A 91 -4.79 -6.74 -20.96
C TYR A 91 -5.99 -6.41 -20.07
N MET A 92 -7.01 -5.78 -20.64
CA MET A 92 -8.22 -5.38 -19.91
C MET A 92 -8.99 -6.59 -19.38
N ASP A 93 -9.12 -7.66 -20.16
CA ASP A 93 -9.79 -8.89 -19.71
C ASP A 93 -9.10 -9.49 -18.47
N LYS A 94 -7.76 -9.51 -18.45
CA LYS A 94 -7.00 -9.98 -17.29
C LYS A 94 -7.21 -9.08 -16.08
N LEU A 95 -7.19 -7.76 -16.27
CA LEU A 95 -7.39 -6.77 -15.21
C LEU A 95 -8.80 -6.86 -14.61
N GLU A 96 -9.82 -6.91 -15.45
CA GLU A 96 -11.22 -7.02 -15.01
C GLU A 96 -11.47 -8.33 -14.26
N ASN A 97 -10.94 -9.45 -14.76
CA ASN A 97 -11.04 -10.74 -14.07
C ASN A 97 -10.37 -10.71 -12.70
N PHE A 98 -9.18 -10.08 -12.58
CA PHE A 98 -8.53 -9.87 -11.30
C PHE A 98 -9.42 -9.06 -10.36
N ILE A 99 -9.91 -7.90 -10.80
CA ILE A 99 -10.77 -7.01 -10.00
C ILE A 99 -12.02 -7.73 -9.53
N ARG A 100 -12.72 -8.42 -10.44
CA ARG A 100 -13.96 -9.16 -10.14
C ARG A 100 -13.70 -10.25 -9.10
N SER A 101 -12.71 -11.10 -9.34
CA SER A 101 -12.37 -12.21 -8.42
C SER A 101 -11.99 -11.71 -7.03
N ARG A 102 -11.19 -10.63 -6.93
CA ARG A 102 -10.85 -10.05 -5.62
C ARG A 102 -12.05 -9.42 -4.94
N THR A 103 -12.91 -8.74 -5.68
CA THR A 103 -14.12 -8.10 -5.12
C THR A 103 -15.07 -9.15 -4.57
N GLU A 104 -15.34 -10.22 -5.32
CA GLU A 104 -16.14 -11.36 -4.88
C GLU A 104 -15.55 -12.02 -3.62
N GLN A 105 -14.23 -12.20 -3.58
CA GLN A 105 -13.54 -12.72 -2.40
C GLN A 105 -13.77 -11.82 -1.17
N VAL A 106 -13.68 -10.50 -1.32
CA VAL A 106 -13.91 -9.58 -0.19
C VAL A 106 -15.36 -9.61 0.27
N MET A 107 -16.33 -9.59 -0.65
CA MET A 107 -17.76 -9.63 -0.32
C MET A 107 -18.17 -10.94 0.38
N GLY A 108 -17.52 -12.05 0.05
CA GLY A 108 -17.82 -13.37 0.62
C GLY A 108 -17.20 -13.62 2.00
N ASN A 109 -16.37 -12.73 2.53
CA ASN A 109 -15.65 -12.93 3.78
C ASN A 109 -15.98 -11.86 4.83
N ASN A 110 -15.95 -12.23 6.11
CA ASN A 110 -16.10 -11.30 7.23
C ASN A 110 -14.79 -11.20 8.01
N PHE A 111 -14.09 -10.08 7.86
CA PHE A 111 -12.80 -9.83 8.51
C PHE A 111 -12.90 -9.11 9.86
N GLN A 112 -14.11 -8.78 10.34
CA GLN A 112 -14.32 -7.91 11.50
C GLN A 112 -13.59 -8.40 12.76
N TYR A 113 -13.63 -9.71 13.03
CA TYR A 113 -12.98 -10.29 14.21
C TYR A 113 -11.45 -10.15 14.15
N ALA A 114 -10.85 -10.46 13.00
CA ALA A 114 -9.41 -10.33 12.81
C ALA A 114 -8.96 -8.87 12.89
N LEU A 115 -9.68 -7.97 12.21
CA LEU A 115 -9.37 -6.53 12.20
C LEU A 115 -9.49 -5.90 13.58
N ARG A 116 -10.41 -6.38 14.42
CA ARG A 116 -10.51 -5.88 15.79
C ARG A 116 -9.27 -6.21 16.62
N GLN A 117 -8.74 -7.42 16.48
CA GLN A 117 -7.51 -7.83 17.18
C GLN A 117 -6.30 -7.00 16.74
N PHE A 118 -6.15 -6.76 15.43
CA PHE A 118 -5.09 -5.89 14.91
C PHE A 118 -5.21 -4.47 15.43
N TYR A 119 -6.43 -3.90 15.44
CA TYR A 119 -6.67 -2.58 16.01
C TYR A 119 -6.27 -2.49 17.48
N ASP A 120 -6.73 -3.43 18.31
CA ASP A 120 -6.48 -3.42 19.76
C ASP A 120 -4.96 -3.55 20.06
N LEU A 121 -4.20 -4.23 19.20
CA LEU A 121 -2.74 -4.30 19.28
C LEU A 121 -2.08 -2.97 18.86
N ALA A 122 -2.45 -2.44 17.70
CA ALA A 122 -1.86 -1.22 17.15
C ALA A 122 -2.13 0.00 18.05
N ALA A 123 -3.36 0.15 18.54
CA ALA A 123 -3.81 1.29 19.33
C ALA A 123 -2.99 1.52 20.60
N GLN A 124 -2.33 0.49 21.15
CA GLN A 124 -1.43 0.62 22.31
C GLN A 124 -0.25 1.56 22.04
N ASN A 125 0.17 1.69 20.79
CA ASN A 125 1.27 2.55 20.36
C ASN A 125 0.81 3.99 20.06
N TYR A 126 -0.50 4.27 20.06
CA TYR A 126 -1.10 5.56 19.70
C TYR A 126 -1.98 6.10 20.84
N PRO A 127 -1.39 6.54 21.97
CA PRO A 127 -2.16 7.03 23.09
C PRO A 127 -2.99 8.27 22.69
N PRO A 128 -4.24 8.40 23.19
CA PRO A 128 -5.06 9.56 22.88
C PRO A 128 -4.36 10.84 23.37
N PRO A 129 -4.55 11.96 22.65
CA PRO A 129 -3.97 13.22 23.06
C PRO A 129 -4.43 13.55 24.48
N LYS A 130 -3.47 13.83 25.38
CA LYS A 130 -3.77 14.22 26.76
C LYS A 130 -4.71 15.43 26.72
N THR A 131 -5.95 15.25 27.17
CA THR A 131 -6.89 16.35 27.34
C THR A 131 -6.26 17.35 28.31
N LYS A 132 -6.00 18.58 27.84
CA LYS A 132 -5.64 19.67 28.76
C LYS A 132 -6.83 19.87 29.68
N LYS A 133 -6.74 19.37 30.92
CA LYS A 133 -7.64 19.80 32.00
C LYS A 133 -7.52 21.32 32.05
N GLY A 134 -8.61 22.01 31.69
CA GLY A 134 -8.68 23.46 31.79
C GLY A 134 -8.30 23.88 33.20
N SER A 135 -7.28 24.73 33.29
CA SER A 135 -6.98 25.46 34.51
C SER A 135 -8.21 26.29 34.86
N LYS A 136 -8.92 25.89 35.92
CA LYS A 136 -9.79 26.80 36.67
C LYS A 136 -8.92 27.61 37.61
#